data_AF-A0A0A8JN18-F1
#
_entry.id   AF-A0A0A8JN18-F1
#
_cell.length_a   1.000
_cell.length_b   1.000
_cell.length_c   1.000
_cell.angle_alpha   90.00
_cell.angle_beta   90.00
_cell.angle_gamma   90.00
#
_symmetry.space_group_name_H-M   'P 1'
#
loop_
_entity.id
_entity.type
_entity.pdbx_description
1 polymer ?
#
loop_
_entity_poly.entity_id
_entity_poly.type
_entity_poly.pdbx_seq_one_letter_code
_entity_poly.pdbx_strand_id
1 'polypeptide(L)'
;MKKLVFYLMMVMLASAVFHHPAQAAEEKTYGDVKYKVVTAKNGKQEIHITGLSSYQNNIVIPSKIEGLPVVEIVDRAFTFDRSDYASDGTYDPMDSEEYRKTFIKSVQLPDTLKRIGDEALAGHSLTKIALPASLEEIGRSAFARNGLTALTIPASVKKMDGNIVEANPIKTVKLPKQFETVKSKKHGEFLYTVFEQKGKKEIRITGHTIKKNRAKLVIPAKINNLPVTEIGDYAFSEGNSLLGIIENYDFPHIKEIVLPPSIRKIGNDAFSTIYYQSNRPLQLPKDLEVIGNYAYKGNGSKNGGKELKFPAKIRVIGKEAFMYNQLQSVTIPSTVRELGKGAFAGNQLKKVTIGNGLTEIPANAFRTNAITNLTLPKQVKTIGDRVFETNKLPRIVLPASVETVEDFAFADIDRSELAETTAIDRQIRICGQSTPDVHIS
;
A
#
# COMPACT_ATOMS: atom_id res chain seq x y z
N MET A 1 32.07 42.82 -26.11
CA MET A 1 30.73 43.16 -25.54
C MET A 1 29.54 42.66 -26.35
N LYS A 2 29.56 42.59 -27.70
CA LYS A 2 28.39 42.11 -28.48
C LYS A 2 28.15 40.58 -28.52
N LYS A 3 29.14 39.74 -28.16
CA LYS A 3 28.94 38.26 -28.03
C LYS A 3 28.43 37.81 -26.66
N LEU A 4 28.58 38.63 -25.61
CA LEU A 4 28.13 38.30 -24.25
C LEU A 4 26.63 38.58 -24.06
N VAL A 5 26.09 39.59 -24.76
CA VAL A 5 24.66 39.94 -24.74
C VAL A 5 23.80 38.92 -25.50
N PHE A 6 24.35 38.25 -26.54
CA PHE A 6 23.63 37.22 -27.29
C PHE A 6 23.50 35.90 -26.52
N TYR A 7 24.51 35.56 -25.68
CA TYR A 7 24.43 34.39 -24.81
C TYR A 7 23.49 34.63 -23.61
N LEU A 8 23.43 35.86 -23.09
CA LEU A 8 22.51 36.22 -22.01
C LEU A 8 21.04 36.25 -22.47
N MET A 9 20.76 36.59 -23.74
CA MET A 9 19.40 36.53 -24.30
C MET A 9 18.92 35.10 -24.61
N MET A 10 19.82 34.16 -24.96
CA MET A 10 19.43 32.75 -25.13
C MET A 10 19.20 32.03 -23.80
N VAL A 11 19.85 32.46 -22.71
CA VAL A 11 19.60 31.91 -21.36
C VAL A 11 18.32 32.50 -20.74
N MET A 12 17.88 33.68 -21.18
CA MET A 12 16.60 34.30 -20.76
C MET A 12 15.38 33.86 -21.59
N LEU A 13 15.56 33.07 -22.65
CA LEU A 13 14.47 32.50 -23.47
C LEU A 13 14.33 30.97 -23.34
N ALA A 14 15.17 30.32 -22.53
CA ALA A 14 14.99 28.93 -22.09
C ALA A 14 14.34 28.82 -20.70
N SER A 15 13.90 29.94 -20.10
CA SER A 15 13.13 29.98 -18.85
C SER A 15 11.62 29.98 -19.05
N ALA A 16 11.13 29.77 -20.28
CA ALA A 16 9.75 29.46 -20.57
C ALA A 16 9.64 28.02 -21.08
N VAL A 17 8.85 27.20 -20.37
CA VAL A 17 8.61 25.76 -20.59
C VAL A 17 9.71 24.82 -20.05
N PHE A 18 10.06 24.96 -18.77
CA PHE A 18 10.32 23.78 -17.95
C PHE A 18 9.05 23.49 -17.16
N HIS A 19 8.32 22.44 -17.55
CA HIS A 19 7.34 21.81 -16.67
C HIS A 19 8.08 21.45 -15.38
N HIS A 20 7.79 22.17 -14.30
CA HIS A 20 8.18 21.78 -12.96
C HIS A 20 7.60 20.38 -12.70
N PRO A 21 8.42 19.34 -12.50
CA PRO A 21 7.93 18.09 -11.95
C PRO A 21 7.74 18.33 -10.45
N ALA A 22 6.48 18.27 -10.02
CA ALA A 22 6.02 18.09 -8.64
C ALA A 22 6.79 18.86 -7.55
N GLN A 23 6.60 20.20 -7.52
CA GLN A 23 6.52 20.85 -6.22
C GLN A 23 5.33 20.19 -5.50
N ALA A 24 5.52 19.69 -4.27
CA ALA A 24 4.45 19.05 -3.51
C ALA A 24 3.20 19.94 -3.57
N ALA A 25 2.11 19.41 -4.15
CA ALA A 25 0.92 20.22 -4.38
C ALA A 25 0.46 20.83 -3.05
N GLU A 26 0.40 22.16 -3.01
CA GLU A 26 0.02 22.92 -1.83
C GLU A 26 -1.36 22.43 -1.36
N GLU A 27 -1.46 22.09 -0.08
CA GLU A 27 -2.73 21.70 0.53
C GLU A 27 -3.55 22.96 0.79
N LYS A 28 -4.76 22.98 0.22
CA LYS A 28 -5.71 24.09 0.30
C LYS A 28 -6.96 23.67 1.07
N THR A 29 -7.80 24.63 1.42
CA THR A 29 -9.10 24.38 2.05
C THR A 29 -10.25 24.91 1.20
N TYR A 30 -11.39 24.22 1.23
CA TYR A 30 -12.64 24.67 0.64
C TYR A 30 -13.79 24.29 1.57
N GLY A 31 -14.35 25.28 2.27
CA GLY A 31 -15.29 25.02 3.36
C GLY A 31 -14.66 24.09 4.41
N ASP A 32 -15.30 22.95 4.64
CA ASP A 32 -14.92 21.99 5.67
C ASP A 32 -13.85 20.98 5.24
N VAL A 33 -13.43 20.97 3.97
CA VAL A 33 -12.47 19.99 3.45
C VAL A 33 -11.12 20.60 3.12
N LYS A 34 -10.07 19.81 3.34
CA LYS A 34 -8.72 20.01 2.82
C LYS A 34 -8.56 19.24 1.52
N TYR A 35 -7.81 19.80 0.58
CA TYR A 35 -7.61 19.19 -0.73
C TYR A 35 -6.27 19.58 -1.36
N LYS A 36 -5.88 18.81 -2.38
CA LYS A 36 -4.76 19.12 -3.28
C LYS A 36 -5.21 19.11 -4.73
N VAL A 37 -4.60 19.98 -5.54
CA VAL A 37 -4.72 19.93 -7.00
C VAL A 37 -3.67 18.96 -7.53
N VAL A 38 -4.11 17.91 -8.21
CA VAL A 38 -3.24 16.87 -8.76
C VAL A 38 -3.31 16.91 -10.28
N THR A 39 -2.17 16.77 -10.94
CA THR A 39 -2.11 16.59 -12.40
C THR A 39 -2.05 15.10 -12.71
N ALA A 40 -3.15 14.56 -13.23
CA ALA A 40 -3.24 13.17 -13.65
C ALA A 40 -2.26 12.85 -14.78
N LYS A 41 -1.96 11.56 -15.00
CA LYS A 41 -1.02 11.09 -16.04
C LYS A 41 -1.37 11.56 -17.46
N ASN A 42 -2.62 11.92 -17.71
CA ASN A 42 -3.11 12.44 -18.99
C ASN A 42 -2.99 13.98 -19.10
N GLY A 43 -2.35 14.64 -18.14
CA GLY A 43 -2.17 16.09 -18.08
C GLY A 43 -3.36 16.88 -17.54
N LYS A 44 -4.48 16.23 -17.19
CA LYS A 44 -5.65 16.93 -16.62
C LYS A 44 -5.45 17.21 -15.14
N GLN A 45 -5.90 18.39 -14.71
CA GLN A 45 -5.95 18.73 -13.28
C GLN A 45 -7.24 18.21 -12.65
N GLU A 46 -7.13 17.72 -11.43
CA GLU A 46 -8.21 17.14 -10.64
C GLU A 46 -8.00 17.40 -9.15
N ILE A 47 -9.06 17.27 -8.36
CA ILE A 47 -9.04 17.56 -6.93
C ILE A 47 -9.08 16.27 -6.13
N HIS A 48 -8.13 16.15 -5.20
CA HIS A 48 -8.00 15.06 -4.25
C HIS A 48 -8.27 15.60 -2.85
N ILE A 49 -9.30 15.08 -2.17
CA ILE A 49 -9.63 15.45 -0.79
C ILE A 49 -8.65 14.76 0.16
N THR A 50 -7.94 15.57 0.95
CA THR A 50 -6.89 15.13 1.87
C THR A 50 -7.30 15.13 3.33
N GLY A 51 -8.43 15.76 3.66
CA GLY A 51 -9.06 15.63 4.98
C GLY A 51 -10.04 16.73 5.31
N LEU A 52 -10.16 17.05 6.60
CA LEU A 52 -11.03 18.13 7.09
C LEU A 52 -10.24 19.36 7.50
N SER A 53 -10.82 20.54 7.26
CA SER A 53 -10.32 21.81 7.78
C SER A 53 -10.71 22.04 9.24
N SER A 54 -11.80 21.43 9.71
CA SER A 54 -12.29 21.47 11.09
C SER A 54 -13.17 20.25 11.42
N TYR A 55 -13.43 19.99 12.72
CA TYR A 55 -14.30 18.88 13.12
C TYR A 55 -15.75 19.11 12.67
N GLN A 56 -16.29 18.15 11.94
CA GLN A 56 -17.62 18.23 11.38
C GLN A 56 -18.32 16.87 11.41
N ASN A 57 -19.57 16.85 11.85
CA ASN A 57 -20.37 15.62 11.86
C ASN A 57 -21.05 15.34 10.52
N ASN A 58 -21.24 16.35 9.67
CA ASN A 58 -21.93 16.22 8.39
C ASN A 58 -21.08 16.86 7.30
N ILE A 59 -20.52 16.04 6.41
CA ILE A 59 -19.61 16.51 5.36
C ILE A 59 -20.36 16.56 4.04
N VAL A 60 -20.21 17.67 3.31
CA VAL A 60 -20.63 17.77 1.91
C VAL A 60 -19.40 18.01 1.06
N ILE A 61 -19.06 17.03 0.24
CA ILE A 61 -17.93 17.15 -0.69
C ILE A 61 -18.51 17.57 -2.05
N PRO A 62 -18.20 18.78 -2.55
CA PRO A 62 -18.77 19.27 -3.81
C PRO A 62 -18.17 18.53 -5.01
N SER A 63 -18.90 18.46 -6.13
CA SER A 63 -18.37 17.84 -7.36
C SER A 63 -17.25 18.62 -8.02
N LYS A 64 -17.11 19.91 -7.70
CA LYS A 64 -16.02 20.76 -8.18
C LYS A 64 -15.50 21.67 -7.08
N ILE A 65 -14.19 21.89 -7.08
CA ILE A 65 -13.50 22.90 -6.29
C ILE A 65 -12.61 23.68 -7.26
N GLU A 66 -12.65 25.01 -7.23
CA GLU A 66 -11.94 25.88 -8.20
C GLU A 66 -12.25 25.53 -9.68
N GLY A 67 -13.45 25.02 -9.96
CA GLY A 67 -13.87 24.57 -11.30
C GLY A 67 -13.33 23.20 -11.73
N LEU A 68 -12.43 22.60 -10.95
CA LEU A 68 -11.82 21.29 -11.19
C LEU A 68 -12.65 20.18 -10.52
N PRO A 69 -12.75 18.98 -11.13
CA PRO A 69 -13.56 17.89 -10.59
C PRO A 69 -12.93 17.27 -9.33
N VAL A 70 -13.77 16.96 -8.33
CA VAL A 70 -13.34 16.17 -7.17
C VAL A 70 -13.45 14.69 -7.51
N VAL A 71 -12.31 14.00 -7.60
CA VAL A 71 -12.24 12.63 -8.13
C VAL A 71 -11.74 11.62 -7.10
N GLU A 72 -11.11 12.07 -6.03
CA GLU A 72 -10.50 11.17 -5.06
C GLU A 72 -10.69 11.68 -3.63
N ILE A 73 -10.99 10.75 -2.72
CA ILE A 73 -10.74 10.90 -1.29
C ILE A 73 -9.52 10.02 -1.01
N VAL A 74 -8.40 10.63 -0.61
CA VAL A 74 -7.12 9.91 -0.50
C VAL A 74 -7.12 8.91 0.67
N ASP A 75 -6.10 8.05 0.70
CA ASP A 75 -5.88 7.15 1.83
C ASP A 75 -5.89 7.96 3.14
N ARG A 76 -6.67 7.52 4.13
CA ARG A 76 -6.72 8.12 5.47
C ARG A 76 -7.20 9.57 5.54
N ALA A 77 -7.84 10.10 4.50
CA ALA A 77 -8.30 11.49 4.45
C ALA A 77 -9.07 11.93 5.70
N PHE A 78 -10.01 11.11 6.16
CA PHE A 78 -10.81 11.41 7.35
C PHE A 78 -10.46 10.55 8.55
N THR A 79 -9.40 9.73 8.49
CA THR A 79 -8.99 9.02 9.71
C THR A 79 -8.34 9.98 10.67
N PHE A 80 -8.66 9.83 11.95
CA PHE A 80 -7.87 10.47 12.99
C PHE A 80 -6.44 9.91 12.94
N ASP A 81 -5.47 10.79 12.70
CA ASP A 81 -4.06 10.44 12.86
C ASP A 81 -3.83 10.04 14.33
N ARG A 82 -3.46 8.77 14.54
CA ARG A 82 -3.21 8.21 15.87
C ARG A 82 -1.82 8.59 16.40
N SER A 83 -0.94 9.15 15.57
CA SER A 83 0.45 9.45 15.92
C SER A 83 0.58 10.73 16.74
N ASP A 84 -0.33 11.69 16.58
CA ASP A 84 -0.23 12.99 17.25
C ASP A 84 -0.50 12.93 18.77
N TYR A 85 -1.07 11.83 19.28
CA TYR A 85 -1.49 11.69 20.69
C TYR A 85 -0.71 10.64 21.49
N ALA A 86 0.37 10.07 20.94
CA ALA A 86 1.16 9.05 21.62
C ALA A 86 2.67 9.38 21.63
N SER A 87 3.06 10.50 22.25
CA SER A 87 4.47 10.78 22.57
C SER A 87 4.84 10.52 24.03
N ASP A 88 3.89 10.47 24.97
CA ASP A 88 4.18 10.25 26.40
C ASP A 88 3.48 9.02 27.02
N GLY A 89 2.63 8.32 26.26
CA GLY A 89 1.94 7.11 26.73
C GLY A 89 0.88 7.36 27.80
N THR A 90 0.44 8.60 28.02
CA THR A 90 -0.49 8.97 29.10
C THR A 90 -1.76 9.68 28.62
N TYR A 91 -2.36 9.24 27.51
CA TYR A 91 -3.73 9.62 27.22
C TYR A 91 -4.38 8.64 26.23
N ASP A 92 -5.44 7.95 26.64
CA ASP A 92 -6.37 7.28 25.72
C ASP A 92 -7.74 8.00 25.78
N PRO A 93 -7.93 9.08 25.00
CA PRO A 93 -9.21 9.77 24.91
C PRO A 93 -10.19 9.12 23.91
N MET A 94 -9.93 7.90 23.42
CA MET A 94 -10.71 7.32 22.33
C MET A 94 -12.20 7.11 22.65
N ASP A 95 -12.56 7.10 23.93
CA ASP A 95 -13.95 6.93 24.41
C ASP A 95 -14.51 8.12 25.17
N SER A 96 -13.81 9.26 25.22
CA SER A 96 -14.36 10.46 25.85
C SER A 96 -15.59 10.95 25.07
N GLU A 97 -16.60 11.42 25.79
CA GLU A 97 -17.82 11.94 25.17
C GLU A 97 -17.52 13.14 24.23
N GLU A 98 -16.50 13.92 24.57
CA GLU A 98 -16.03 15.05 23.77
C GLU A 98 -15.41 14.58 22.45
N TYR A 99 -14.64 13.49 22.48
CA TYR A 99 -14.06 12.92 21.27
C TYR A 99 -15.12 12.33 20.33
N ARG A 100 -16.12 11.62 20.87
CA ARG A 100 -17.23 11.08 20.07
C ARG A 100 -18.05 12.16 19.35
N LYS A 101 -18.02 13.42 19.82
CA LYS A 101 -18.65 14.55 19.12
C LYS A 101 -17.96 14.88 17.80
N THR A 102 -16.69 14.52 17.61
CA THR A 102 -15.94 14.78 16.38
C THR A 102 -16.20 13.78 15.26
N PHE A 103 -16.91 12.68 15.55
CA PHE A 103 -17.16 11.63 14.57
C PHE A 103 -18.12 12.07 13.47
N ILE A 104 -17.75 11.74 12.24
CA ILE A 104 -18.59 11.96 11.07
C ILE A 104 -19.81 11.04 11.14
N LYS A 105 -21.00 11.63 11.05
CA LYS A 105 -22.30 10.97 11.07
C LYS A 105 -22.89 10.83 9.67
N SER A 106 -22.56 11.75 8.76
CA SER A 106 -22.95 11.67 7.36
C SER A 106 -21.92 12.29 6.42
N VAL A 107 -21.82 11.73 5.21
CA VAL A 107 -21.02 12.28 4.11
C VAL A 107 -21.85 12.24 2.84
N GLN A 108 -21.94 13.38 2.15
CA GLN A 108 -22.42 13.47 0.79
C GLN A 108 -21.23 13.45 -0.16
N LEU A 109 -21.15 12.38 -0.96
CA LEU A 109 -20.09 12.18 -1.95
C LEU A 109 -20.48 12.81 -3.29
N PRO A 110 -19.52 13.37 -4.05
CA PRO A 110 -19.81 13.96 -5.33
C PRO A 110 -20.00 12.90 -6.41
N ASP A 111 -20.82 13.22 -7.40
CA ASP A 111 -21.04 12.38 -8.59
C ASP A 111 -19.81 12.26 -9.51
N THR A 112 -18.77 13.07 -9.31
CA THR A 112 -17.49 12.99 -10.02
C THR A 112 -16.49 12.01 -9.38
N LEU A 113 -16.77 11.50 -8.17
CA LEU A 113 -15.82 10.71 -7.39
C LEU A 113 -15.47 9.39 -8.07
N LYS A 114 -14.18 9.15 -8.27
CA LYS A 114 -13.63 7.95 -8.89
C LYS A 114 -12.99 7.00 -7.90
N ARG A 115 -12.40 7.51 -6.82
CA ARG A 115 -11.67 6.69 -5.84
C ARG A 115 -11.98 7.09 -4.41
N ILE A 116 -12.15 6.09 -3.55
CA ILE A 116 -12.10 6.22 -2.09
C ILE A 116 -10.90 5.41 -1.60
N GLY A 117 -9.95 6.07 -0.95
CA GLY A 117 -8.69 5.48 -0.51
C GLY A 117 -8.83 4.55 0.69
N ASP A 118 -7.69 3.97 1.07
CA ASP A 118 -7.61 3.08 2.23
C ASP A 118 -7.99 3.79 3.51
N GLU A 119 -8.83 3.16 4.32
CA GLU A 119 -9.31 3.67 5.61
C GLU A 119 -9.98 5.06 5.51
N ALA A 120 -10.22 5.60 4.31
CA ALA A 120 -10.52 7.01 4.09
C ALA A 120 -11.71 7.53 4.92
N LEU A 121 -12.72 6.69 5.17
CA LEU A 121 -13.92 6.98 5.95
C LEU A 121 -14.08 5.99 7.13
N ALA A 122 -12.98 5.40 7.62
CA ALA A 122 -12.99 4.43 8.71
C ALA A 122 -13.03 5.09 10.10
N GLY A 123 -13.63 4.41 11.08
CA GLY A 123 -13.58 4.83 12.49
C GLY A 123 -14.49 5.99 12.85
N HIS A 124 -15.70 6.05 12.26
CA HIS A 124 -16.68 7.12 12.43
C HIS A 124 -18.04 6.58 12.87
N SER A 125 -19.09 7.41 12.78
CA SER A 125 -20.48 7.07 13.15
C SER A 125 -21.41 7.01 11.94
N LEU A 126 -20.90 6.66 10.76
CA LEU A 126 -21.72 6.55 9.54
C LEU A 126 -22.70 5.39 9.68
N THR A 127 -24.00 5.67 9.53
CA THR A 127 -25.06 4.65 9.54
C THR A 127 -25.57 4.30 8.15
N LYS A 128 -25.33 5.18 7.19
CA LYS A 128 -25.63 5.03 5.76
C LYS A 128 -24.62 5.82 4.93
N ILE A 129 -24.37 5.35 3.71
CA ILE A 129 -23.63 6.11 2.71
C ILE A 129 -24.13 5.77 1.31
N ALA A 130 -24.28 6.79 0.46
CA ALA A 130 -24.62 6.62 -0.95
C ALA A 130 -23.32 6.73 -1.77
N LEU A 131 -22.94 5.65 -2.43
CA LEU A 131 -21.77 5.63 -3.31
C LEU A 131 -22.16 6.10 -4.73
N PRO A 132 -21.40 7.02 -5.33
CA PRO A 132 -21.75 7.58 -6.63
C PRO A 132 -21.53 6.57 -7.76
N ALA A 133 -22.35 6.64 -8.81
CA ALA A 133 -22.29 5.73 -9.97
C ALA A 133 -21.01 5.87 -10.82
N SER A 134 -20.20 6.89 -10.54
CA SER A 134 -18.91 7.14 -11.18
C SER A 134 -17.75 6.44 -10.48
N LEU A 135 -17.96 5.91 -9.27
CA LEU A 135 -16.92 5.33 -8.41
C LEU A 135 -16.29 4.09 -9.05
N GLU A 136 -14.97 4.04 -9.13
CA GLU A 136 -14.21 2.98 -9.81
C GLU A 136 -13.34 2.17 -8.85
N GLU A 137 -12.91 2.73 -7.73
CA GLU A 137 -12.03 2.07 -6.77
C GLU A 137 -12.42 2.35 -5.31
N ILE A 138 -12.39 1.30 -4.49
CA ILE A 138 -12.58 1.35 -3.03
C ILE A 138 -11.37 0.70 -2.35
N GLY A 139 -10.66 1.47 -1.52
CA GLY A 139 -9.48 1.04 -0.80
C GLY A 139 -9.77 0.10 0.37
N ARG A 140 -8.71 -0.43 0.95
CA ARG A 140 -8.78 -1.35 2.09
C ARG A 140 -9.46 -0.66 3.27
N SER A 141 -10.40 -1.33 3.93
CA SER A 141 -11.05 -0.82 5.15
C SER A 141 -11.68 0.56 4.99
N ALA A 142 -12.02 0.99 3.77
CA ALA A 142 -12.48 2.35 3.47
C ALA A 142 -13.64 2.83 4.36
N PHE A 143 -14.54 1.92 4.77
CA PHE A 143 -15.69 2.21 5.64
C PHE A 143 -15.68 1.39 6.94
N ALA A 144 -14.53 0.83 7.33
CA ALA A 144 -14.44 -0.01 8.52
C ALA A 144 -14.78 0.77 9.81
N ARG A 145 -15.24 0.07 10.85
CA ARG A 145 -15.53 0.63 12.19
C ARG A 145 -16.50 1.81 12.13
N ASN A 146 -17.67 1.56 11.57
CA ASN A 146 -18.79 2.50 11.48
C ASN A 146 -20.09 1.82 11.96
N GLY A 147 -21.23 2.50 11.81
CA GLY A 147 -22.56 1.99 12.12
C GLY A 147 -23.35 1.51 10.89
N LEU A 148 -22.69 1.20 9.76
CA LEU A 148 -23.38 0.86 8.51
C LEU A 148 -24.14 -0.46 8.67
N THR A 149 -25.43 -0.45 8.31
CA THR A 149 -26.28 -1.66 8.31
C THR A 149 -26.49 -2.24 6.92
N ALA A 150 -26.25 -1.44 5.87
CA ALA A 150 -26.27 -1.90 4.50
C ALA A 150 -25.32 -1.09 3.63
N LEU A 151 -24.84 -1.69 2.54
CA LEU A 151 -24.02 -1.02 1.54
C LEU A 151 -24.35 -1.52 0.14
N THR A 152 -24.46 -0.61 -0.83
CA THR A 152 -24.59 -0.96 -2.25
C THR A 152 -23.37 -0.47 -2.98
N ILE A 153 -22.61 -1.40 -3.55
CA ILE A 153 -21.43 -1.12 -4.36
C ILE A 153 -21.87 -0.88 -5.81
N PRO A 154 -21.55 0.28 -6.42
CA PRO A 154 -21.91 0.58 -7.81
C PRO A 154 -21.28 -0.40 -8.81
N ALA A 155 -21.96 -0.65 -9.94
CA ALA A 155 -21.45 -1.50 -11.02
C ALA A 155 -20.18 -0.97 -11.71
N SER A 156 -19.90 0.33 -11.56
CA SER A 156 -18.71 0.99 -12.06
C SER A 156 -17.43 0.64 -11.29
N VAL A 157 -17.54 0.13 -10.06
CA VAL A 157 -16.37 -0.20 -9.23
C VAL A 157 -15.63 -1.36 -9.86
N LYS A 158 -14.39 -1.14 -10.29
CA LYS A 158 -13.51 -2.11 -10.95
C LYS A 158 -12.54 -2.79 -9.99
N LYS A 159 -12.20 -2.11 -8.88
CA LYS A 159 -11.23 -2.58 -7.90
C LYS A 159 -11.75 -2.33 -6.48
N MET A 160 -11.61 -3.34 -5.63
CA MET A 160 -11.83 -3.23 -4.19
C MET A 160 -10.73 -4.00 -3.46
N ASP A 161 -10.18 -3.38 -2.42
CA ASP A 161 -9.26 -4.04 -1.49
C ASP A 161 -10.03 -4.55 -0.25
N GLY A 162 -9.34 -5.22 0.68
CA GLY A 162 -10.00 -6.00 1.74
C GLY A 162 -10.68 -5.20 2.84
N ASN A 163 -11.51 -5.89 3.61
CA ASN A 163 -12.12 -5.43 4.86
C ASN A 163 -12.96 -4.15 4.73
N ILE A 164 -13.55 -3.88 3.55
CA ILE A 164 -14.15 -2.57 3.25
C ILE A 164 -15.19 -2.09 4.27
N VAL A 165 -15.90 -3.01 4.94
CA VAL A 165 -16.93 -2.73 5.95
C VAL A 165 -16.68 -3.48 7.26
N GLU A 166 -15.43 -3.87 7.54
CA GLU A 166 -15.05 -4.53 8.79
C GLU A 166 -15.60 -3.77 10.02
N ALA A 167 -16.04 -4.51 11.05
CA ALA A 167 -16.57 -3.93 12.29
C ALA A 167 -17.73 -2.92 12.07
N ASN A 168 -18.62 -3.22 11.13
CA ASN A 168 -19.93 -2.57 10.98
C ASN A 168 -21.06 -3.58 11.27
N PRO A 169 -22.23 -3.13 11.77
CA PRO A 169 -23.42 -3.96 11.96
C PRO A 169 -24.14 -4.27 10.63
N ILE A 170 -23.40 -4.69 9.60
CA ILE A 170 -23.90 -4.93 8.24
C ILE A 170 -24.85 -6.12 8.25
N LYS A 171 -26.06 -5.88 7.73
CA LYS A 171 -27.09 -6.89 7.47
C LYS A 171 -27.14 -7.27 5.99
N THR A 172 -26.87 -6.31 5.09
CA THR A 172 -26.99 -6.52 3.64
C THR A 172 -25.92 -5.78 2.86
N VAL A 173 -25.18 -6.48 2.00
CA VAL A 173 -24.30 -5.86 0.99
C VAL A 173 -24.75 -6.27 -0.40
N LYS A 174 -24.90 -5.30 -1.30
CA LYS A 174 -25.10 -5.54 -2.73
C LYS A 174 -23.79 -5.31 -3.46
N LEU A 175 -23.23 -6.38 -4.01
CA LEU A 175 -21.99 -6.35 -4.79
C LEU A 175 -22.33 -6.37 -6.29
N PRO A 176 -21.52 -5.75 -7.15
CA PRO A 176 -21.63 -5.97 -8.58
C PRO A 176 -21.11 -7.36 -8.93
N LYS A 177 -21.64 -7.94 -10.02
CA LYS A 177 -21.43 -9.33 -10.45
C LYS A 177 -19.97 -9.82 -10.42
N GLN A 178 -19.02 -8.95 -10.72
CA GLN A 178 -17.59 -9.30 -10.74
C GLN A 178 -16.98 -9.56 -9.36
N PHE A 179 -17.59 -9.07 -8.29
CA PHE A 179 -17.18 -9.32 -6.89
C PHE A 179 -18.10 -10.30 -6.17
N GLU A 180 -19.19 -10.73 -6.81
CA GLU A 180 -19.99 -11.83 -6.28
C GLU A 180 -19.12 -13.09 -6.19
N THR A 181 -19.22 -13.80 -5.07
CA THR A 181 -18.44 -15.00 -4.85
C THR A 181 -18.78 -16.03 -5.92
N VAL A 182 -17.82 -16.34 -6.80
CA VAL A 182 -17.95 -17.48 -7.71
C VAL A 182 -18.11 -18.73 -6.85
N LYS A 183 -19.17 -19.51 -7.10
CA LYS A 183 -19.39 -20.79 -6.42
C LYS A 183 -18.13 -21.64 -6.56
N SER A 184 -17.40 -21.79 -5.45
CA SER A 184 -16.17 -22.55 -5.42
C SER A 184 -16.48 -24.04 -5.39
N LYS A 185 -15.74 -24.82 -6.16
CA LYS A 185 -15.71 -26.28 -6.06
C LYS A 185 -14.86 -26.69 -4.87
N LYS A 186 -15.02 -27.92 -4.39
CA LYS A 186 -14.25 -28.47 -3.27
C LYS A 186 -13.42 -29.67 -3.73
N HIS A 187 -12.16 -29.74 -3.30
CA HIS A 187 -11.30 -30.91 -3.45
C HIS A 187 -10.50 -31.10 -2.16
N GLY A 188 -10.80 -32.16 -1.41
CA GLY A 188 -10.27 -32.33 -0.06
C GLY A 188 -10.63 -31.15 0.83
N GLU A 189 -9.62 -30.51 1.42
CA GLU A 189 -9.78 -29.33 2.29
C GLU A 189 -9.78 -27.99 1.52
N PHE A 190 -9.56 -28.01 0.20
CA PHE A 190 -9.41 -26.79 -0.61
C PHE A 190 -10.70 -26.42 -1.34
N LEU A 191 -11.00 -25.13 -1.32
CA LEU A 191 -12.00 -24.51 -2.19
C LEU A 191 -11.27 -23.93 -3.40
N TYR A 192 -11.85 -24.08 -4.59
CA TYR A 192 -11.19 -23.65 -5.82
C TYR A 192 -12.16 -23.27 -6.93
N THR A 193 -11.64 -22.55 -7.92
CA THR A 193 -12.31 -22.26 -9.19
C THR A 193 -11.46 -22.73 -10.36
N VAL A 194 -12.13 -23.01 -11.49
CA VAL A 194 -11.47 -23.26 -12.77
C VAL A 194 -11.59 -21.99 -13.59
N PHE A 195 -10.48 -21.52 -14.12
CA PHE A 195 -10.45 -20.38 -15.05
C PHE A 195 -9.60 -20.74 -16.26
N GLU A 196 -9.72 -19.92 -17.30
CA GLU A 196 -8.97 -20.11 -18.54
C GLU A 196 -7.99 -18.96 -18.74
N GLN A 197 -6.73 -19.29 -19.04
CA GLN A 197 -5.69 -18.33 -19.36
C GLN A 197 -4.90 -18.83 -20.56
N LYS A 198 -4.81 -18.01 -21.61
CA LYS A 198 -4.11 -18.35 -22.87
C LYS A 198 -4.57 -19.71 -23.45
N GLY A 199 -5.88 -19.97 -23.42
CA GLY A 199 -6.47 -21.22 -23.93
C GLY A 199 -6.25 -22.46 -23.06
N LYS A 200 -5.72 -22.31 -21.84
CA LYS A 200 -5.49 -23.43 -20.91
C LYS A 200 -6.36 -23.28 -19.67
N LYS A 201 -7.03 -24.37 -19.29
CA LYS A 201 -7.78 -24.46 -18.04
C LYS A 201 -6.85 -24.70 -16.88
N GLU A 202 -7.04 -23.94 -15.82
CA GLU A 202 -6.18 -23.97 -14.64
C GLU A 202 -7.01 -23.74 -13.37
N ILE A 203 -6.35 -23.94 -12.22
CA ILE A 203 -7.00 -23.93 -10.91
C ILE A 203 -6.47 -22.77 -10.07
N ARG A 204 -7.41 -21.99 -9.52
CA ARG A 204 -7.18 -21.01 -8.47
C ARG A 204 -7.75 -21.53 -7.17
N ILE A 205 -6.92 -21.66 -6.13
CA ILE A 205 -7.39 -21.93 -4.77
C ILE A 205 -8.05 -20.67 -4.24
N THR A 206 -9.30 -20.76 -3.83
CA THR A 206 -10.10 -19.60 -3.37
C THR A 206 -10.37 -19.62 -1.87
N GLY A 207 -9.98 -20.69 -1.18
CA GLY A 207 -10.27 -20.85 0.23
C GLY A 207 -9.90 -22.24 0.74
N HIS A 208 -10.22 -22.49 2.01
CA HIS A 208 -10.13 -23.81 2.62
C HIS A 208 -11.28 -24.08 3.59
N THR A 209 -11.53 -25.36 3.88
CA THR A 209 -12.51 -25.80 4.88
C THR A 209 -11.86 -26.35 6.14
N ILE A 210 -10.58 -26.03 6.37
CA ILE A 210 -9.81 -26.48 7.55
C ILE A 210 -10.43 -25.87 8.81
N LYS A 211 -10.66 -26.71 9.83
CA LYS A 211 -11.24 -26.31 11.12
C LYS A 211 -10.37 -26.67 12.33
N LYS A 212 -9.27 -27.42 12.10
CA LYS A 212 -8.38 -27.91 13.15
C LYS A 212 -6.96 -27.48 12.85
N ASN A 213 -6.17 -27.27 13.90
CA ASN A 213 -4.75 -26.95 13.77
C ASN A 213 -4.03 -28.00 12.90
N ARG A 214 -3.11 -27.52 12.05
CA ARG A 214 -2.34 -28.37 11.14
C ARG A 214 -0.86 -28.10 11.33
N ALA A 215 -0.06 -29.17 11.41
CA ALA A 215 1.39 -29.03 11.41
C ALA A 215 1.94 -28.60 10.05
N LYS A 216 1.32 -29.09 8.97
CA LYS A 216 1.70 -28.83 7.59
C LYS A 216 0.49 -29.01 6.69
N LEU A 217 0.34 -28.12 5.73
CA LEU A 217 -0.68 -28.11 4.70
C LEU A 217 0.02 -28.06 3.35
N VAL A 218 -0.22 -29.05 2.49
CA VAL A 218 0.40 -29.10 1.16
C VAL A 218 -0.65 -28.79 0.12
N ILE A 219 -0.48 -27.69 -0.61
CA ILE A 219 -1.35 -27.36 -1.73
C ILE A 219 -0.97 -28.29 -2.90
N PRO A 220 -1.92 -29.06 -3.46
CA PRO A 220 -1.61 -30.01 -4.52
C PRO A 220 -1.20 -29.27 -5.80
N ALA A 221 -0.22 -29.80 -6.54
CA ALA A 221 0.19 -29.23 -7.82
C ALA A 221 -0.89 -29.34 -8.91
N LYS A 222 -1.83 -30.28 -8.76
CA LYS A 222 -2.96 -30.49 -9.66
C LYS A 222 -4.24 -30.82 -8.88
N ILE A 223 -5.38 -30.36 -9.39
CA ILE A 223 -6.70 -30.81 -8.96
C ILE A 223 -7.46 -31.27 -10.21
N ASN A 224 -7.92 -32.53 -10.22
CA ASN A 224 -8.59 -33.15 -11.37
C ASN A 224 -7.80 -32.99 -12.68
N ASN A 225 -6.51 -33.30 -12.64
CA ASN A 225 -5.53 -33.15 -13.74
C ASN A 225 -5.27 -31.72 -14.25
N LEU A 226 -5.95 -30.70 -13.71
CA LEU A 226 -5.69 -29.31 -14.02
C LEU A 226 -4.61 -28.74 -13.08
N PRO A 227 -3.64 -27.95 -13.57
CA PRO A 227 -2.58 -27.40 -12.75
C PRO A 227 -3.13 -26.36 -11.77
N VAL A 228 -2.64 -26.40 -10.53
CA VAL A 228 -2.87 -25.34 -9.54
C VAL A 228 -1.81 -24.29 -9.73
N THR A 229 -2.24 -23.10 -10.11
CA THR A 229 -1.34 -22.03 -10.56
C THR A 229 -1.58 -20.71 -9.86
N GLU A 230 -2.68 -20.56 -9.12
CA GLU A 230 -2.98 -19.34 -8.40
C GLU A 230 -3.54 -19.60 -7.01
N ILE A 231 -3.12 -18.75 -6.08
CA ILE A 231 -3.79 -18.57 -4.80
C ILE A 231 -4.60 -17.29 -4.92
N GLY A 232 -5.91 -17.40 -4.71
CA GLY A 232 -6.86 -16.29 -4.79
C GLY A 232 -6.76 -15.37 -3.59
N ASP A 233 -7.45 -14.24 -3.69
CA ASP A 233 -7.50 -13.24 -2.63
C ASP A 233 -8.13 -13.86 -1.37
N TYR A 234 -7.58 -13.53 -0.20
CA TYR A 234 -8.02 -14.01 1.12
C TYR A 234 -8.02 -15.53 1.32
N ALA A 235 -7.49 -16.32 0.37
CA ALA A 235 -7.71 -17.78 0.34
C ALA A 235 -7.27 -18.53 1.61
N PHE A 236 -6.31 -17.98 2.36
CA PHE A 236 -5.87 -18.51 3.66
C PHE A 236 -5.84 -17.45 4.76
N SER A 237 -6.31 -16.22 4.50
CA SER A 237 -6.14 -15.13 5.47
C SER A 237 -6.85 -15.43 6.79
N GLU A 238 -6.17 -15.17 7.90
CA GLU A 238 -6.81 -15.07 9.20
C GLU A 238 -7.36 -13.65 9.38
N GLY A 239 -8.64 -13.53 9.72
CA GLY A 239 -9.22 -12.24 10.06
C GLY A 239 -9.45 -11.25 8.91
N ASN A 240 -9.19 -11.61 7.65
CA ASN A 240 -9.48 -10.71 6.51
C ASN A 240 -10.34 -11.38 5.43
N SER A 241 -11.23 -10.59 4.85
CA SER A 241 -12.01 -10.96 3.66
C SER A 241 -12.27 -9.71 2.81
N LEU A 242 -12.90 -9.84 1.64
CA LEU A 242 -13.26 -8.66 0.85
C LEU A 242 -14.13 -7.66 1.66
N LEU A 243 -15.08 -8.18 2.44
CA LEU A 243 -16.00 -7.35 3.23
C LEU A 243 -15.57 -7.16 4.69
N GLY A 244 -14.72 -8.02 5.24
CA GLY A 244 -14.39 -8.03 6.67
C GLY A 244 -15.55 -8.50 7.56
N ILE A 245 -16.56 -9.15 6.97
CA ILE A 245 -17.64 -9.83 7.70
C ILE A 245 -17.14 -11.25 7.97
N ILE A 246 -16.83 -11.55 9.23
CA ILE A 246 -16.28 -12.85 9.63
C ILE A 246 -17.25 -13.44 10.64
N GLU A 247 -17.86 -14.56 10.28
CA GLU A 247 -18.86 -15.26 11.11
C GLU A 247 -18.23 -16.16 12.18
N ASN A 248 -16.93 -16.43 12.11
CA ASN A 248 -16.24 -17.30 13.06
C ASN A 248 -14.79 -16.87 13.31
N TYR A 249 -14.43 -16.67 14.58
CA TYR A 249 -13.10 -16.24 15.02
C TYR A 249 -12.15 -17.40 15.33
N ASP A 250 -12.61 -18.65 15.31
CA ASP A 250 -11.75 -19.83 15.48
C ASP A 250 -11.00 -20.13 14.19
N PHE A 251 -9.83 -19.50 14.02
CA PHE A 251 -8.91 -19.81 12.94
C PHE A 251 -8.01 -20.99 13.31
N PRO A 252 -7.95 -22.05 12.49
CA PRO A 252 -7.04 -23.15 12.74
C PRO A 252 -5.60 -22.68 12.56
N HIS A 253 -4.77 -22.89 13.57
CA HIS A 253 -3.36 -22.58 13.46
C HIS A 253 -2.69 -23.55 12.48
N ILE A 254 -2.41 -23.07 11.25
CA ILE A 254 -1.65 -23.81 10.24
C ILE A 254 -0.18 -23.43 10.43
N LYS A 255 0.62 -24.39 10.85
CA LYS A 255 2.05 -24.19 11.08
C LYS A 255 2.80 -23.95 9.76
N GLU A 256 2.58 -24.76 8.72
CA GLU A 256 3.28 -24.63 7.44
C GLU A 256 2.32 -24.79 6.28
N ILE A 257 2.43 -23.96 5.26
CA ILE A 257 1.79 -24.12 3.95
C ILE A 257 2.88 -24.31 2.91
N VAL A 258 2.84 -25.45 2.21
CA VAL A 258 3.74 -25.77 1.11
C VAL A 258 3.04 -25.48 -0.21
N LEU A 259 3.61 -24.55 -0.98
CA LEU A 259 3.11 -24.15 -2.28
C LEU A 259 3.75 -24.99 -3.40
N PRO A 260 2.98 -25.45 -4.40
CA PRO A 260 3.58 -26.14 -5.54
C PRO A 260 4.37 -25.13 -6.41
N PRO A 261 5.44 -25.57 -7.10
CA PRO A 261 6.26 -24.67 -7.92
C PRO A 261 5.50 -23.92 -9.01
N SER A 262 4.36 -24.46 -9.45
CA SER A 262 3.50 -23.93 -10.51
C SER A 262 2.68 -22.70 -10.12
N ILE A 263 2.64 -22.32 -8.85
CA ILE A 263 1.97 -21.09 -8.42
C ILE A 263 2.70 -19.89 -9.03
N ARG A 264 2.00 -19.17 -9.91
CA ARG A 264 2.48 -17.93 -10.55
C ARG A 264 1.91 -16.66 -9.93
N LYS A 265 0.77 -16.75 -9.24
CA LYS A 265 0.11 -15.61 -8.63
C LYS A 265 -0.36 -15.94 -7.23
N ILE A 266 -0.07 -15.03 -6.32
CA ILE A 266 -0.62 -15.00 -4.96
C ILE A 266 -1.46 -13.75 -4.85
N GLY A 267 -2.74 -13.93 -4.53
CA GLY A 267 -3.73 -12.87 -4.44
C GLY A 267 -3.54 -11.93 -3.26
N ASN A 268 -4.39 -10.90 -3.21
CA ASN A 268 -4.41 -9.93 -2.13
C ASN A 268 -4.77 -10.62 -0.81
N ASP A 269 -4.05 -10.27 0.26
CA ASP A 269 -4.21 -10.86 1.61
C ASP A 269 -4.15 -12.40 1.67
N ALA A 270 -3.74 -13.08 0.59
CA ALA A 270 -3.90 -14.53 0.45
C ALA A 270 -3.35 -15.33 1.64
N PHE A 271 -2.25 -14.86 2.23
CA PHE A 271 -1.62 -15.39 3.43
C PHE A 271 -1.43 -14.32 4.50
N SER A 272 -2.28 -13.30 4.56
CA SER A 272 -2.14 -12.23 5.57
C SER A 272 -2.39 -12.80 6.97
N THR A 273 -1.44 -12.55 7.87
CA THR A 273 -1.50 -12.79 9.33
C THR A 273 -1.61 -14.26 9.76
N ILE A 274 -1.40 -15.21 8.84
CA ILE A 274 -1.56 -16.65 9.10
C ILE A 274 -0.44 -17.28 9.95
N TYR A 275 0.67 -16.56 10.11
CA TYR A 275 1.86 -17.00 10.85
C TYR A 275 2.24 -16.01 11.94
N TYR A 276 1.28 -15.27 12.50
CA TYR A 276 1.57 -14.30 13.54
C TYR A 276 2.46 -14.89 14.65
N GLN A 277 3.59 -14.23 14.93
CA GLN A 277 4.64 -14.68 15.87
C GLN A 277 5.34 -16.02 15.54
N SER A 278 5.23 -16.53 14.30
CA SER A 278 5.93 -17.74 13.86
C SER A 278 7.32 -17.43 13.30
N ASN A 279 8.35 -18.13 13.77
CA ASN A 279 9.73 -17.98 13.27
C ASN A 279 10.00 -18.89 12.07
N ARG A 280 9.44 -18.60 10.88
CA ARG A 280 9.56 -19.49 9.70
C ARG A 280 10.16 -18.82 8.47
N PRO A 281 11.01 -19.54 7.71
CA PRO A 281 11.49 -19.06 6.44
C PRO A 281 10.34 -19.02 5.44
N LEU A 282 10.22 -17.88 4.75
CA LEU A 282 9.27 -17.71 3.66
C LEU A 282 9.79 -18.45 2.42
N GLN A 283 8.99 -19.39 1.89
CA GLN A 283 9.28 -20.10 0.65
C GLN A 283 8.38 -19.58 -0.47
N LEU A 284 8.99 -19.07 -1.54
CA LEU A 284 8.28 -18.59 -2.72
C LEU A 284 8.34 -19.64 -3.85
N PRO A 285 7.22 -19.91 -4.54
CA PRO A 285 7.17 -20.88 -5.64
C PRO A 285 8.02 -20.42 -6.83
N LYS A 286 8.63 -21.37 -7.54
CA LYS A 286 9.59 -21.11 -8.62
C LYS A 286 9.00 -20.28 -9.77
N ASP A 287 7.72 -20.49 -10.09
CA ASP A 287 7.06 -19.81 -11.20
C ASP A 287 6.35 -18.52 -10.80
N LEU A 288 6.55 -18.01 -9.57
CA LEU A 288 5.88 -16.80 -9.10
C LEU A 288 6.22 -15.58 -9.94
N GLU A 289 5.17 -14.92 -10.43
CA GLU A 289 5.21 -13.70 -11.24
C GLU A 289 4.59 -12.52 -10.48
N VAL A 290 3.57 -12.77 -9.66
CA VAL A 290 2.78 -11.73 -8.98
C VAL A 290 2.53 -12.08 -7.52
N ILE A 291 2.82 -11.11 -6.65
CA ILE A 291 2.43 -11.11 -5.24
C ILE A 291 1.48 -9.92 -5.02
N GLY A 292 0.25 -10.21 -4.62
CA GLY A 292 -0.79 -9.21 -4.39
C GLY A 292 -0.54 -8.32 -3.18
N ASN A 293 -1.41 -7.34 -3.02
CA ASN A 293 -1.38 -6.42 -1.89
C ASN A 293 -1.59 -7.18 -0.58
N TYR A 294 -0.82 -6.87 0.45
CA TYR A 294 -0.90 -7.46 1.79
C TYR A 294 -0.72 -8.99 1.83
N ALA A 295 -0.29 -9.61 0.73
CA ALA A 295 -0.35 -11.06 0.54
C ALA A 295 0.31 -11.87 1.66
N TYR A 296 1.38 -11.35 2.25
CA TYR A 296 2.09 -11.95 3.38
C TYR A 296 2.18 -11.02 4.59
N LYS A 297 1.37 -9.96 4.68
CA LYS A 297 1.42 -8.98 5.77
C LYS A 297 1.31 -9.68 7.13
N GLY A 298 2.11 -9.24 8.11
CA GLY A 298 1.97 -9.65 9.51
C GLY A 298 2.35 -11.10 9.83
N ASN A 299 3.00 -11.81 8.92
CA ASN A 299 3.33 -13.22 9.10
C ASN A 299 4.54 -13.50 10.00
N GLY A 300 5.27 -12.49 10.48
CA GLY A 300 6.45 -12.72 11.32
C GLY A 300 7.55 -13.59 10.67
N SER A 301 7.51 -13.77 9.35
CA SER A 301 8.36 -14.70 8.58
C SER A 301 9.87 -14.44 8.72
N LYS A 302 10.54 -15.08 9.68
CA LYS A 302 12.01 -15.05 9.78
C LYS A 302 12.67 -16.02 8.81
N ASN A 303 13.50 -15.52 7.90
CA ASN A 303 14.35 -16.36 7.07
C ASN A 303 15.66 -16.80 7.76
N GLY A 304 15.66 -16.96 9.10
CA GLY A 304 16.85 -17.36 9.88
C GLY A 304 18.08 -16.46 9.67
N GLY A 305 17.85 -15.16 9.41
CA GLY A 305 18.88 -14.19 9.02
C GLY A 305 19.39 -14.30 7.58
N LYS A 306 18.91 -15.28 6.82
CA LYS A 306 19.18 -15.40 5.38
C LYS A 306 18.37 -14.40 4.58
N GLU A 307 18.85 -14.13 3.37
CA GLU A 307 18.21 -13.28 2.39
C GLU A 307 16.93 -13.89 1.82
N LEU A 308 15.85 -13.10 1.80
CA LEU A 308 14.65 -13.44 1.03
C LEU A 308 15.00 -13.39 -0.47
N LYS A 309 14.93 -14.55 -1.13
CA LYS A 309 15.18 -14.69 -2.56
C LYS A 309 13.87 -14.76 -3.32
N PHE A 310 13.67 -13.83 -4.24
CA PHE A 310 12.58 -13.91 -5.19
C PHE A 310 12.90 -14.86 -6.35
N PRO A 311 11.89 -15.55 -6.91
CA PRO A 311 12.06 -16.35 -8.11
C PRO A 311 12.30 -15.47 -9.34
N ALA A 312 13.00 -16.03 -10.34
CA ALA A 312 13.45 -15.29 -11.52
C ALA A 312 12.31 -14.70 -12.39
N LYS A 313 11.06 -15.13 -12.19
CA LYS A 313 9.91 -14.65 -12.96
C LYS A 313 9.15 -13.50 -12.29
N ILE A 314 9.49 -13.13 -11.05
CA ILE A 314 8.74 -12.11 -10.31
C ILE A 314 8.72 -10.79 -11.09
N ARG A 315 7.52 -10.20 -11.21
CA ARG A 315 7.27 -8.92 -11.88
C ARG A 315 6.62 -7.90 -10.95
N VAL A 316 5.72 -8.35 -10.07
CA VAL A 316 4.90 -7.47 -9.24
C VAL A 316 5.00 -7.89 -7.77
N ILE A 317 5.32 -6.91 -6.91
CA ILE A 317 5.26 -7.03 -5.45
C ILE A 317 4.30 -5.95 -4.95
N GLY A 318 3.11 -6.36 -4.50
CA GLY A 318 2.02 -5.45 -4.15
C GLY A 318 2.24 -4.59 -2.90
N LYS A 319 1.29 -3.68 -2.68
CA LYS A 319 1.24 -2.77 -1.51
C LYS A 319 1.30 -3.57 -0.22
N GLU A 320 2.20 -3.20 0.69
CA GLU A 320 2.38 -3.84 2.01
C GLU A 320 2.55 -5.38 1.97
N ALA A 321 2.94 -5.96 0.82
CA ALA A 321 2.95 -7.42 0.63
C ALA A 321 3.75 -8.17 1.70
N PHE A 322 4.86 -7.59 2.17
CA PHE A 322 5.72 -8.15 3.21
C PHE A 322 5.82 -7.23 4.45
N MET A 323 4.84 -6.38 4.69
CA MET A 323 4.83 -5.54 5.89
C MET A 323 4.84 -6.40 7.16
N TYR A 324 5.63 -6.04 8.17
CA TYR A 324 5.72 -6.75 9.46
C TYR A 324 6.05 -8.25 9.35
N ASN A 325 7.05 -8.61 8.55
CA ASN A 325 7.50 -9.99 8.36
C ASN A 325 8.82 -10.34 9.06
N GLN A 326 9.46 -9.43 9.80
CA GLN A 326 10.73 -9.73 10.50
C GLN A 326 11.87 -10.20 9.55
N LEU A 327 11.82 -9.82 8.27
CA LEU A 327 12.86 -10.11 7.28
C LEU A 327 14.16 -9.36 7.60
N GLN A 328 15.33 -9.98 7.38
CA GLN A 328 16.64 -9.37 7.68
C GLN A 328 17.43 -8.91 6.45
N SER A 329 17.17 -9.49 5.28
CA SER A 329 17.75 -8.99 4.03
C SER A 329 16.90 -9.38 2.83
N VAL A 330 16.97 -8.58 1.78
CA VAL A 330 16.21 -8.79 0.54
C VAL A 330 17.01 -8.32 -0.69
N THR A 331 16.98 -9.14 -1.74
CA THR A 331 17.38 -8.73 -3.09
C THR A 331 16.14 -8.72 -3.98
N ILE A 332 15.70 -7.53 -4.37
CA ILE A 332 14.64 -7.33 -5.34
C ILE A 332 15.27 -7.46 -6.73
N PRO A 333 14.95 -8.48 -7.53
CA PRO A 333 15.62 -8.72 -8.81
C PRO A 333 15.23 -7.67 -9.85
N SER A 334 16.09 -7.49 -10.86
CA SER A 334 15.85 -6.57 -11.99
C SER A 334 14.67 -6.96 -12.88
N THR A 335 13.99 -8.07 -12.58
CA THR A 335 12.76 -8.51 -13.25
C THR A 335 11.51 -7.83 -12.71
N VAL A 336 11.54 -7.32 -11.47
CA VAL A 336 10.45 -6.57 -10.87
C VAL A 336 10.23 -5.27 -11.65
N ARG A 337 8.96 -5.00 -11.97
CA ARG A 337 8.49 -3.82 -12.71
C ARG A 337 7.57 -2.95 -11.86
N GLU A 338 6.96 -3.55 -10.84
CA GLU A 338 6.06 -2.86 -9.92
C GLU A 338 6.39 -3.26 -8.48
N LEU A 339 6.63 -2.26 -7.66
CA LEU A 339 6.78 -2.35 -6.21
C LEU A 339 5.68 -1.49 -5.60
N GLY A 340 4.94 -2.02 -4.63
CA GLY A 340 3.86 -1.32 -3.97
C GLY A 340 4.30 -0.48 -2.78
N LYS A 341 3.50 0.55 -2.45
CA LYS A 341 3.66 1.36 -1.24
C LYS A 341 3.80 0.47 -0.01
N GLY A 342 4.79 0.75 0.84
CA GLY A 342 5.00 0.00 2.09
C GLY A 342 5.35 -1.48 1.95
N ALA A 343 5.72 -1.98 0.75
CA ALA A 343 5.90 -3.41 0.48
C ALA A 343 6.78 -4.15 1.50
N PHE A 344 7.82 -3.50 2.05
CA PHE A 344 8.73 -4.06 3.06
C PHE A 344 8.80 -3.22 4.35
N ALA A 345 7.78 -2.41 4.63
CA ALA A 345 7.74 -1.59 5.85
C ALA A 345 7.69 -2.44 7.13
N GLY A 346 8.33 -1.98 8.21
CA GLY A 346 8.25 -2.63 9.52
C GLY A 346 8.95 -3.99 9.59
N ASN A 347 10.06 -4.17 8.90
CA ASN A 347 10.87 -5.39 8.95
C ASN A 347 12.15 -5.17 9.80
N GLN A 348 13.12 -6.08 9.70
CA GLN A 348 14.43 -5.99 10.35
C GLN A 348 15.54 -5.93 9.30
N LEU A 349 15.26 -5.38 8.12
CA LEU A 349 16.17 -5.43 6.97
C LEU A 349 17.45 -4.68 7.29
N LYS A 350 18.60 -5.36 7.24
CA LYS A 350 19.95 -4.78 7.33
C LYS A 350 20.56 -4.51 5.97
N LYS A 351 20.26 -5.39 5.01
CA LYS A 351 20.75 -5.30 3.62
C LYS A 351 19.58 -5.29 2.64
N VAL A 352 19.56 -4.29 1.76
CA VAL A 352 18.60 -4.15 0.68
C VAL A 352 19.35 -3.92 -0.64
N THR A 353 19.09 -4.77 -1.62
CA THR A 353 19.56 -4.58 -2.99
C THR A 353 18.36 -4.50 -3.93
N ILE A 354 18.22 -3.39 -4.65
CA ILE A 354 17.13 -3.17 -5.60
C ILE A 354 17.68 -3.21 -7.03
N GLY A 355 17.18 -4.14 -7.84
CA GLY A 355 17.58 -4.29 -9.24
C GLY A 355 17.08 -3.14 -10.13
N ASN A 356 17.70 -3.00 -11.30
CA ASN A 356 17.46 -1.92 -12.27
C ASN A 356 16.11 -1.99 -13.03
N GLY A 357 15.10 -2.67 -12.47
CA GLY A 357 13.79 -2.84 -13.09
C GLY A 357 12.77 -1.76 -12.76
N LEU A 358 13.07 -0.90 -11.78
CA LEU A 358 12.18 0.12 -11.23
C LEU A 358 12.68 1.53 -11.59
N THR A 359 11.74 2.40 -11.95
CA THR A 359 11.97 3.85 -12.14
C THR A 359 11.60 4.68 -10.92
N GLU A 360 10.86 4.09 -9.98
CA GLU A 360 10.39 4.74 -8.75
C GLU A 360 10.53 3.75 -7.58
N ILE A 361 10.90 4.27 -6.42
CA ILE A 361 10.75 3.56 -5.14
C ILE A 361 9.57 4.19 -4.43
N PRO A 362 8.44 3.46 -4.27
CA PRO A 362 7.17 4.05 -3.84
C PRO A 362 7.21 4.40 -2.35
N ALA A 363 6.32 5.30 -1.95
CA ALA A 363 6.23 5.76 -0.57
C ALA A 363 6.25 4.61 0.47
N ASN A 364 6.93 4.85 1.59
CA ASN A 364 7.04 3.95 2.73
C ASN A 364 7.66 2.57 2.43
N ALA A 365 8.16 2.28 1.22
CA ALA A 365 8.54 0.92 0.78
C ALA A 365 9.45 0.18 1.77
N PHE A 366 10.37 0.88 2.43
CA PHE A 366 11.34 0.34 3.37
C PHE A 366 11.33 1.07 4.73
N ARG A 367 10.22 1.74 5.06
CA ARG A 367 10.02 2.47 6.32
C ARG A 367 10.18 1.55 7.53
N THR A 368 10.75 2.05 8.63
CA THR A 368 10.90 1.33 9.90
C THR A 368 11.60 -0.01 9.72
N ASN A 369 12.90 0.06 9.42
CA ASN A 369 13.78 -1.08 9.25
C ASN A 369 15.11 -0.82 9.98
N ALA A 370 16.14 -1.62 9.70
CA ALA A 370 17.48 -1.48 10.28
C ALA A 370 18.55 -1.40 9.19
N ILE A 371 18.25 -0.75 8.05
CA ILE A 371 19.07 -0.86 6.84
C ILE A 371 20.38 -0.12 7.05
N THR A 372 21.49 -0.84 6.93
CA THR A 372 22.86 -0.29 6.97
C THR A 372 23.55 -0.41 5.61
N ASN A 373 23.10 -1.33 4.75
CA ASN A 373 23.62 -1.53 3.39
C ASN A 373 22.48 -1.46 2.36
N LEU A 374 22.50 -0.39 1.56
CA LEU A 374 21.49 -0.10 0.54
C LEU A 374 22.14 0.03 -0.84
N THR A 375 21.60 -0.69 -1.82
CA THR A 375 21.93 -0.52 -3.23
C THR A 375 20.68 -0.11 -3.99
N LEU A 376 20.70 1.11 -4.54
CA LEU A 376 19.61 1.69 -5.33
C LEU A 376 19.69 1.33 -6.83
N PRO A 377 18.57 1.33 -7.57
CA PRO A 377 18.56 1.08 -9.02
C PRO A 377 19.24 2.22 -9.77
N LYS A 378 20.06 1.92 -10.77
CA LYS A 378 20.75 2.96 -11.58
C LYS A 378 19.82 3.86 -12.41
N GLN A 379 18.57 3.46 -12.58
CA GLN A 379 17.58 4.17 -13.41
C GLN A 379 16.44 4.76 -12.58
N VAL A 380 16.55 4.73 -11.25
CA VAL A 380 15.52 5.31 -10.39
C VAL A 380 15.49 6.82 -10.57
N LYS A 381 14.31 7.34 -10.86
CA LYS A 381 14.02 8.78 -11.03
C LYS A 381 13.41 9.36 -9.77
N THR A 382 12.54 8.60 -9.10
CA THR A 382 11.78 9.08 -7.95
C THR A 382 12.00 8.21 -6.72
N ILE A 383 12.29 8.86 -5.59
CA ILE A 383 12.27 8.27 -4.24
C ILE A 383 11.07 8.88 -3.51
N GLY A 384 10.06 8.07 -3.22
CA GLY A 384 8.80 8.52 -2.64
C GLY A 384 8.85 8.89 -1.15
N ASP A 385 7.71 9.34 -0.64
CA ASP A 385 7.54 9.81 0.75
C ASP A 385 7.92 8.73 1.77
N ARG A 386 8.71 9.10 2.78
CA ARG A 386 9.10 8.24 3.91
C ARG A 386 9.71 6.88 3.54
N VAL A 387 10.26 6.72 2.32
CA VAL A 387 10.75 5.42 1.82
C VAL A 387 11.71 4.73 2.79
N PHE A 388 12.67 5.48 3.36
CA PHE A 388 13.68 5.00 4.29
C PHE A 388 13.55 5.64 5.68
N GLU A 389 12.38 6.19 6.04
CA GLU A 389 12.15 6.74 7.37
C GLU A 389 12.44 5.68 8.45
N THR A 390 13.08 6.07 9.56
CA THR A 390 13.44 5.18 10.68
C THR A 390 14.31 4.00 10.22
N ASN A 391 15.52 4.29 9.71
CA ASN A 391 16.52 3.30 9.30
C ASN A 391 17.91 3.62 9.89
N LYS A 392 18.92 2.79 9.62
CA LYS A 392 20.28 2.91 10.17
C LYS A 392 21.34 3.15 9.07
N LEU A 393 21.05 4.03 8.12
CA LEU A 393 21.91 4.25 6.95
C LEU A 393 23.08 5.18 7.32
N PRO A 394 24.33 4.66 7.42
CA PRO A 394 25.49 5.51 7.74
C PRO A 394 25.84 6.43 6.57
N ARG A 395 25.59 5.99 5.33
CA ARG A 395 25.81 6.72 4.09
C ARG A 395 24.72 6.38 3.08
N ILE A 396 24.34 7.37 2.29
CA ILE A 396 23.42 7.21 1.16
C ILE A 396 24.15 7.67 -0.10
N VAL A 397 24.11 6.84 -1.15
CA VAL A 397 24.62 7.20 -2.48
C VAL A 397 23.43 7.19 -3.43
N LEU A 398 23.05 8.37 -3.90
CA LEU A 398 21.95 8.52 -4.87
C LEU A 398 22.48 8.30 -6.30
N PRO A 399 21.79 7.50 -7.12
CA PRO A 399 22.08 7.41 -8.55
C PRO A 399 21.90 8.77 -9.23
N ALA A 400 22.74 9.08 -10.23
CA ALA A 400 22.64 10.33 -11.00
C ALA A 400 21.31 10.50 -11.76
N SER A 401 20.53 9.42 -11.91
CA SER A 401 19.19 9.46 -12.52
C SER A 401 18.11 10.01 -11.60
N VAL A 402 18.38 10.20 -10.31
CA VAL A 402 17.38 10.67 -9.35
C VAL A 402 17.01 12.12 -9.66
N GLU A 403 15.76 12.33 -10.03
CA GLU A 403 15.17 13.62 -10.36
C GLU A 403 14.34 14.17 -9.18
N THR A 404 13.74 13.28 -8.38
CA THR A 404 12.83 13.67 -7.29
C THR A 404 13.06 12.82 -6.04
N VAL A 405 13.15 13.50 -4.89
CA VAL A 405 13.12 12.90 -3.55
C VAL A 405 11.98 13.57 -2.80
N GLU A 406 10.94 12.81 -2.49
CA GLU A 406 9.76 13.30 -1.78
C GLU A 406 10.02 13.47 -0.27
N ASP A 407 9.02 14.03 0.41
CA ASP A 407 9.11 14.43 1.82
C ASP A 407 9.48 13.25 2.75
N PHE A 408 10.28 13.56 3.77
CA PHE A 408 10.68 12.64 4.82
C PHE A 408 11.30 11.31 4.34
N ALA A 409 11.71 11.21 3.06
CA ALA A 409 12.25 9.98 2.48
C ALA A 409 13.40 9.37 3.29
N PHE A 410 14.14 10.21 4.01
CA PHE A 410 15.28 9.86 4.86
C PHE A 410 15.16 10.42 6.30
N ALA A 411 13.93 10.63 6.80
CA ALA A 411 13.70 11.09 8.16
C ALA A 411 14.08 10.04 9.22
N ASP A 412 14.45 10.47 10.41
CA ASP A 412 14.80 9.62 11.56
C ASP A 412 15.82 8.51 11.26
N ILE A 413 16.82 8.83 10.42
CA ILE A 413 17.92 7.92 10.15
C ILE A 413 18.98 8.02 11.24
N ASP A 414 19.27 6.90 11.87
CA ASP A 414 20.40 6.71 12.77
C ASP A 414 21.70 6.57 11.96
N ARG A 415 22.61 7.55 12.11
CA ARG A 415 23.92 7.58 11.44
C ARG A 415 25.08 7.15 12.35
N SER A 416 24.79 6.65 13.56
CA SER A 416 25.79 6.42 14.60
C SER A 416 26.72 5.21 14.37
N GLU A 417 26.44 4.33 13.40
CA GLU A 417 27.26 3.13 13.14
C GLU A 417 28.61 3.41 12.42
N LEU A 418 29.02 4.66 12.26
CA LEU A 418 30.38 5.01 11.81
C LEU A 418 31.39 4.80 12.95
N ALA A 419 31.96 3.59 13.02
CA ALA A 419 33.28 3.42 13.63
C ALA A 419 34.27 4.31 12.86
N GLU A 420 35.06 5.07 13.63
CA GLU A 420 36.09 6.03 13.21
C GLU A 420 36.76 5.69 11.87
N THR A 421 36.36 6.36 10.79
CA THR A 421 37.25 6.56 9.64
C THR A 421 37.09 7.98 9.12
N THR A 422 38.24 8.62 9.00
CA THR A 422 38.52 9.99 8.63
C THR A 422 37.85 10.44 7.32
N ALA A 423 37.13 11.56 7.44
CA ALA A 423 36.86 12.61 6.44
C ALA A 423 36.21 12.24 5.08
N ILE A 424 35.26 13.10 4.71
CA ILE A 424 34.57 13.26 3.41
C ILE A 424 33.31 12.38 3.25
N ASP A 425 32.16 12.91 3.69
CA ASP A 425 31.12 13.45 2.79
C ASP A 425 29.93 13.98 3.63
N ARG A 426 30.01 15.23 4.08
CA ARG A 426 28.85 15.94 4.67
C ARG A 426 28.14 16.67 3.52
N GLN A 427 27.13 16.06 2.90
CA GLN A 427 26.11 16.82 2.14
C GLN A 427 24.93 15.93 1.71
N ILE A 428 23.95 15.73 2.61
CA ILE A 428 22.56 15.44 2.20
C ILE A 428 21.65 16.21 3.16
N ARG A 429 20.87 17.13 2.61
CA ARG A 429 19.72 17.75 3.28
C ARG A 429 18.57 16.77 3.34
N ILE A 430 18.06 16.59 4.54
CA ILE A 430 16.78 15.95 4.80
C ILE A 430 15.78 17.11 4.91
N CYS A 431 14.77 17.15 4.03
CA CYS A 431 13.68 18.11 4.16
C CYS A 431 12.98 17.86 5.50
N GLY A 432 13.01 18.86 6.39
CA GLY A 432 12.48 18.75 7.76
C GLY A 432 13.10 19.73 8.76
N GLN A 433 14.30 20.26 8.49
CA GLN A 433 14.85 21.44 9.19
C GLN A 433 15.46 22.44 8.19
N SER A 434 15.37 23.73 8.52
CA SER A 434 15.42 24.90 7.62
C SER A 434 16.77 25.24 6.95
N THR A 435 16.68 25.88 5.77
CA THR A 435 17.68 26.71 4.98
C THR A 435 18.80 26.01 4.20
N PRO A 436 19.28 26.53 3.01
CA PRO A 436 19.54 25.95 1.64
C PRO A 436 21.01 25.55 1.26
N ASP A 437 21.17 24.64 0.27
CA ASP A 437 22.40 24.21 -0.48
C ASP A 437 22.53 22.68 -0.70
N VAL A 438 22.21 22.21 -1.92
CA VAL A 438 22.53 20.86 -2.45
C VAL A 438 23.30 21.03 -3.75
N HIS A 439 24.40 20.30 -3.94
CA HIS A 439 25.00 20.09 -5.26
C HIS A 439 24.88 18.63 -5.71
N ILE A 440 24.57 18.48 -7.00
CA ILE A 440 24.47 17.24 -7.76
C ILE A 440 25.87 16.94 -8.33
N SER A 441 26.37 15.72 -8.15
CA SER A 441 27.63 15.26 -8.76
C SER A 441 27.47 14.86 -10.21
#